data_AF-A0A4U9ZKR7-F1
#
_entry.id   AF-A0A4U9ZKR7-F1
#
_cell.length_a   1.000
_cell.length_b   1.000
_cell.length_c   1.000
_cell.angle_alpha   90.00
_cell.angle_beta   90.00
_cell.angle_gamma   90.00
#
_symmetry.space_group_name_H-M   'P 1'
#
loop_
_entity.id
_entity.type
_entity.pdbx_description
1 polymer ?
#
loop_
_entity_poly.entity_id
_entity_poly.type
_entity_poly.pdbx_seq_one_letter_code
_entity_poly.pdbx_strand_id
1 'polypeptide(L)' 'MKVSMSALLKEAKRQHFAIPAMNFIDFLSAKAYLEASQEKGLPLILAFAQTHNDWLSIQSSLS' A
#
# COMPACT_ATOMS: atom_id res chain seq x y z
N MET A 1 -6.94 2.52 -10.39
CA MET A 1 -6.04 3.33 -11.24
C MET A 1 -4.68 3.40 -10.56
N LYS A 2 -3.57 3.17 -11.27
CA LYS A 2 -2.21 3.32 -10.71
C LYS A 2 -1.67 4.70 -11.09
N VAL A 3 -1.04 5.40 -10.15
CA VAL A 3 -0.43 6.72 -10.37
C VAL A 3 1.02 6.69 -9.94
N SER A 4 1.86 7.57 -10.48
CA SER A 4 3.25 7.66 -10.04
C SER A 4 3.32 8.31 -8.64
N MET A 5 4.25 7.81 -7.83
CA MET A 5 4.49 8.33 -6.48
C MET A 5 4.79 9.83 -6.48
N SER A 6 5.59 10.28 -7.45
CA SER A 6 5.96 11.69 -7.57
C SER A 6 4.77 12.60 -7.88
N ALA A 7 3.84 12.17 -8.74
CA ALA A 7 2.64 12.95 -9.03
C ALA A 7 1.74 13.03 -7.79
N LEU A 8 1.55 11.90 -7.11
CA LEU A 8 0.71 11.81 -5.92
C LEU A 8 1.24 12.68 -4.77
N LEU A 9 2.55 12.60 -4.48
CA LEU A 9 3.18 13.40 -3.41
C LEU A 9 3.24 14.90 -3.74
N LYS A 10 3.43 15.27 -5.02
CA LYS A 10 3.36 16.68 -5.43
C LYS A 10 1.98 17.26 -5.16
N GLU A 11 0.94 16.49 -5.46
CA GLU A 11 -0.44 16.93 -5.24
C GLU A 11 -0.77 17.06 -3.75
N ALA A 12 -0.37 16.08 -2.94
CA ALA A 12 -0.52 16.15 -1.48
C ALA A 12 0.22 17.34 -0.87
N LYS A 13 1.44 17.63 -1.35
CA LYS A 13 2.20 18.81 -0.94
C LYS A 13 1.46 20.11 -1.30
N ARG A 14 0.92 20.21 -2.52
CA ARG A 14 0.18 21.38 -3.01
C ARG A 14 -1.10 21.63 -2.21
N GLN A 15 -1.78 20.56 -1.83
CA GLN A 15 -3.04 20.62 -1.09
C GLN A 15 -2.89 20.52 0.44
N HIS A 16 -1.65 20.46 0.94
CA HIS A 16 -1.33 20.40 2.38
C HIS A 16 -1.97 19.23 3.14
N PHE A 17 -1.99 18.04 2.53
CA PHE A 17 -2.39 16.80 3.22
C PHE A 17 -1.28 15.75 3.17
N ALA A 18 -1.38 14.75 4.05
CA ALA A 18 -0.49 13.60 4.08
C ALA A 18 -1.14 12.37 3.42
N ILE A 19 -0.33 11.54 2.78
CA ILE A 19 -0.77 10.26 2.23
C ILE A 19 -0.22 9.15 3.13
N PRO A 20 -1.06 8.23 3.64
CA PRO A 20 -0.59 7.11 4.44
C PRO A 20 0.29 6.18 3.59
N ALA A 21 1.44 5.79 4.16
CA ALA A 21 2.37 4.82 3.59
C ALA A 21 2.44 3.59 4.48
N MET A 22 1.67 2.56 4.13
CA MET A 22 1.48 1.37 4.96
C MET A 22 2.38 0.25 4.48
N ASN A 23 3.23 -0.25 5.37
CA ASN A 23 3.93 -1.52 5.15
C ASN A 23 2.94 -2.67 5.37
N PHE A 24 2.92 -3.64 4.46
CA PHE A 24 2.16 -4.87 4.64
C PHE A 24 3.10 -6.07 4.77
N ILE A 25 2.69 -7.02 5.60
CA ILE A 25 3.45 -8.25 5.91
C ILE A 25 2.85 -9.48 5.23
N ASP A 26 1.57 -9.42 4.89
CA ASP A 26 0.80 -10.50 4.29
C ASP A 26 -0.35 -9.97 3.41
N PHE A 27 -1.06 -10.87 2.72
CA PHE A 27 -2.19 -10.48 1.88
C PHE A 27 -3.36 -9.90 2.67
N LEU A 28 -3.59 -10.36 3.90
CA LEU A 28 -4.71 -9.92 4.73
C LEU A 28 -4.56 -8.45 5.12
N SER A 29 -3.38 -8.06 5.61
CA SER A 29 -3.06 -6.66 5.93
C SER A 29 -3.12 -5.77 4.70
N ALA A 30 -2.57 -6.20 3.57
CA ALA A 30 -2.67 -5.46 2.31
C ALA A 30 -4.13 -5.23 1.87
N LYS A 31 -4.98 -6.26 2.00
CA LYS A 31 -6.41 -6.19 1.66
C LYS A 31 -7.15 -5.23 2.59
N ALA A 32 -6.93 -5.31 3.90
CA ALA A 32 -7.58 -4.43 4.87
C ALA A 32 -7.25 -2.94 4.62
N TYR A 33 -6.01 -2.61 4.30
CA TYR A 33 -5.62 -1.24 3.96
C TYR A 33 -6.29 -0.78 2.65
N LEU A 34 -6.38 -1.65 1.65
CA LEU A 34 -7.03 -1.34 0.39
C LEU A 34 -8.53 -1.07 0.58
N GLU A 35 -9.23 -1.91 1.33
CA GLU A 35 -10.67 -1.74 1.60
C GLU A 35 -10.94 -0.41 2.34
N ALA A 36 -10.14 -0.08 3.36
CA ALA A 36 -10.26 1.19 4.07
C ALA A 36 -9.99 2.41 3.17
N SER A 37 -9.02 2.31 2.26
CA SER A 37 -8.71 3.36 1.27
C SER A 37 -9.86 3.54 0.28
N GLN A 38 -10.47 2.45 -0.17
CA GLN A 38 -11.62 2.46 -1.09
C GLN A 38 -12.86 3.05 -0.45
N GLU A 39 -13.20 2.65 0.77
CA GLU A 39 -14.34 3.18 1.52
C GLU A 39 -14.24 4.70 1.71
N LYS A 40 -13.04 5.21 1.98
CA LYS A 40 -12.80 6.64 2.18
C LYS A 40 -12.60 7.43 0.90
N GLY A 41 -12.40 6.77 -0.24
CA GLY A 41 -12.04 7.42 -1.50
C GLY A 41 -10.71 8.20 -1.43
N LEU A 42 -9.79 7.79 -0.54
CA LEU A 42 -8.53 8.49 -0.28
C LEU A 42 -7.32 7.69 -0.80
N PRO A 43 -6.26 8.35 -1.27
CA PRO A 43 -5.08 7.67 -1.78
C PRO A 43 -4.30 6.94 -0.66
N LEU A 44 -3.69 5.83 -1.04
CA LEU A 44 -2.87 4.98 -0.17
C LEU A 44 -1.58 4.60 -0.89
N ILE A 45 -0.46 4.63 -0.16
CA ILE A 45 0.82 4.04 -0.59
C ILE A 45 0.95 2.68 0.12
N LEU A 46 0.97 1.60 -0.66
CA LEU A 46 1.27 0.25 -0.18
C LEU A 46 2.75 -0.05 -0.42
N ALA A 47 3.48 -0.31 0.66
CA ALA A 47 4.91 -0.61 0.63
C ALA A 47 5.15 -2.07 1.01
N PHE A 48 5.92 -2.78 0.18
CA PHE A 48 6.44 -4.10 0.51
C PHE A 48 7.91 -3.97 0.90
N ALA A 49 8.25 -4.23 2.16
CA ALA A 49 9.65 -4.22 2.58
C ALA A 49 10.33 -5.54 2.20
N GLN A 50 11.55 -5.48 1.67
CA GLN A 50 12.34 -6.67 1.30
C GLN A 50 12.59 -7.62 2.48
N THR A 51 12.54 -7.13 3.72
CA THR A 51 12.64 -7.96 4.94
C THR A 51 11.42 -8.87 5.15
N HIS A 52 10.32 -8.67 4.43
CA HIS A 52 9.14 -9.55 4.44
C HIS A 52 9.19 -10.64 3.36
N ASN A 53 10.26 -10.70 2.56
CA ASN A 53 10.40 -11.69 1.48
C ASN A 53 10.50 -13.13 2.02
N ASP A 54 11.13 -13.31 3.19
CA ASP A 54 11.17 -14.60 3.89
C ASP A 54 9.75 -15.07 4.29
N TRP A 55 8.86 -14.14 4.63
CA TRP A 55 7.49 -14.45 5.05
C TRP A 55 6.56 -14.84 3.90
N LEU A 56 6.69 -14.18 2.73
CA LEU A 56 5.89 -14.51 1.55
C LEU A 56 6.32 -15.82 0.88
N SER A 57 7.59 -16.25 1.03
CA SER A 57 8.10 -17.48 0.43
C SER A 57 7.44 -18.77 0.93
N ILE A 58 6.78 -18.74 2.10
CA ILE A 58 6.15 -19.92 2.72
C ILE A 58 4.76 -20.23 2.12
N GLN A 59 4.18 -19.33 1.31
CA GLN A 59 2.80 -19.50 0.81
C GLN A 59 2.69 -20.04 -0.62
N SER A 60 3.82 -20.34 -1.29
CA SER A 60 3.88 -21.02 -2.58
C SER A 60 4.01 -22.55 -2.42
N SER A 61 3.08 -23.14 -1.67
CA SER A 61 2.89 -24.60 -1.61
C SER A 61 1.39 -24.88 -1.56
N LEU A 62 0.68 -24.56 -2.65
CA LEU A 62 -0.64 -25.10 -3.04
C LEU A 62 -1.05 -24.50 -4.39
N SER A 63 -0.44 -24.99 -5.47
CA SER A 63 -1.04 -25.22 -6.81
C SER A 63 0.02 -25.74 -7.76
#